data_AF-A0A8S4BC89-F1
#
_entry.id   AF-A0A8S4BC89-F1
#
_cell.length_a   1.000
_cell.length_b   1.000
_cell.length_c   1.000
_cell.angle_alpha   90.00
_cell.angle_beta   90.00
_cell.angle_gamma   90.00
#
_symmetry.space_group_name_H-M   'P 1'
#
loop_
_entity.id
_entity.type
_entity.pdbx_description
1 polymer ?
#
loop_
_entity_poly.entity_id
_entity_poly.type
_entity_poly.pdbx_seq_one_letter_code
_entity_poly.pdbx_strand_id
1 'polypeptide(L)'
;MEISPRLAGAPPSRLPESTWSPKGAASRQPGLHRPHIPPHTAGPLFEHQPFIVTWNIPSLVCNRHNISLDTSPFKGVATPAKVPGQFLSLFYTNRLGLYPHVDIKSRKLFYGGIPQRVNMKASMDKAKEDINYYIPSKTSRGLAVIDWEEWRPLWDRNWGNKRIYQTLSVAHAMRTNHTLTAQQAMEKAKQQFEEAAKRFMSGMLELGKAMRPNYLWGFYLFPNCYNYGWQEPDYTGQCSREVRRQNDELIWLWESSTALYPSVYMQTSLADNPKAALMVRNRVQEALRASALSVASGPKPVFVYMRPVFVDQNRRFLSREDLISTIGESAAVGASGAVLWGASADFDDQTSCEALSFYLNSTLNPYITNVTAAAQLCSSFLCRGNGRCVRKNSKSNHYLHLNSETFRIVHVGGRYLVLGRPTLADLKILRRRFSCQCYKGLSCTPRTYRELTKALTFSVKQGPFSLSKGMLANIEQASINEERKTGMFSFK
;
A
#
# COMPACT_ATOMS: atom_id res chain seq x y z
N MET A 1 0.58 -13.27 20.16
CA MET A 1 0.85 -14.63 19.66
C MET A 1 2.31 -14.66 19.24
N GLU A 2 3.16 -15.06 20.17
CA GLU A 2 4.61 -15.17 20.00
C GLU A 2 4.94 -16.25 18.96
N ILE A 3 6.04 -16.05 18.23
CA ILE A 3 7.20 -16.95 18.16
C ILE A 3 8.20 -16.33 17.16
N SER A 4 9.36 -15.98 17.71
CA SER A 4 10.59 -15.62 17.01
C SER A 4 11.24 -16.86 16.40
N PRO A 5 11.87 -16.82 15.21
CA PRO A 5 12.76 -17.89 14.78
C PRO A 5 14.22 -17.41 14.80
N ARG A 6 14.98 -17.85 15.80
CA ARG A 6 16.41 -18.14 15.63
C ARG A 6 16.55 -19.64 15.44
N LEU A 7 17.17 -20.08 14.35
CA LEU A 7 18.38 -20.89 14.37
C LEU A 7 18.88 -21.17 12.95
N ALA A 8 20.20 -21.10 12.84
CA ALA A 8 21.01 -21.30 11.66
C ALA A 8 21.01 -22.77 11.21
N GLY A 9 21.11 -22.97 9.90
CA GLY A 9 21.46 -24.24 9.26
C GLY A 9 22.39 -23.96 8.09
N ALA A 10 23.56 -24.59 8.10
CA ALA A 10 24.69 -24.41 7.19
C ALA A 10 24.36 -24.72 5.71
N PRO A 11 25.14 -24.19 4.74
CA PRO A 11 24.83 -24.30 3.31
C PRO A 11 25.27 -25.64 2.71
N PRO A 12 24.54 -26.21 1.72
CA PRO A 12 25.07 -27.30 0.92
C PRO A 12 25.99 -26.79 -0.20
N SER A 13 27.22 -27.30 -0.15
CA SER A 13 28.19 -27.64 -1.21
C SER A 13 27.99 -27.14 -2.66
N ARG A 14 29.06 -26.51 -3.16
CA ARG A 14 29.32 -26.14 -4.57
C ARG A 14 29.41 -27.38 -5.47
N LEU A 15 28.89 -27.27 -6.68
CA LEU A 15 29.21 -28.11 -7.84
C LEU A 15 29.53 -27.20 -9.06
N PRO A 16 30.32 -27.68 -10.03
CA PRO A 16 31.42 -26.91 -10.61
C PRO A 16 31.07 -26.07 -11.85
N GLU A 17 31.90 -25.05 -12.06
CA GLU A 17 31.93 -24.12 -13.19
C GLU A 17 32.18 -24.85 -14.52
N SER A 18 31.24 -24.73 -15.47
CA SER A 18 31.49 -25.04 -16.87
C SER A 18 31.87 -23.75 -17.61
N THR A 19 33.10 -23.75 -18.13
CA THR A 19 33.69 -22.72 -18.97
C THR A 19 32.98 -22.60 -20.32
N TRP A 20 32.42 -21.43 -20.62
CA TRP A 20 32.00 -21.07 -21.98
C TRP A 20 32.49 -19.65 -22.32
N SER A 21 33.47 -19.58 -23.23
CA SER A 21 34.03 -18.35 -23.78
C SER A 21 33.03 -17.63 -24.69
N PRO A 22 32.85 -16.30 -24.60
CA PRO A 22 31.95 -15.57 -25.49
C PRO A 22 32.71 -15.07 -26.74
N LYS A 23 32.20 -15.42 -27.93
CA LYS A 23 32.59 -14.77 -29.19
C LYS A 23 31.67 -13.57 -29.47
N GLY A 24 32.28 -12.39 -29.55
CA GLY A 24 31.93 -11.28 -30.45
C GLY A 24 30.57 -10.59 -30.27
N ALA A 25 30.52 -9.50 -29.50
CA ALA A 25 29.48 -8.48 -29.61
C ALA A 25 30.12 -7.14 -29.96
N ALA A 26 29.83 -6.66 -31.18
CA ALA A 26 30.30 -5.39 -31.70
C ALA A 26 29.80 -4.21 -30.85
N SER A 27 30.70 -3.27 -30.53
CA SER A 27 30.44 -2.08 -29.75
C SER A 27 29.46 -1.13 -30.47
N ARG A 28 28.30 -0.89 -29.87
CA ARG A 28 27.48 0.30 -30.18
C ARG A 28 27.75 1.36 -29.11
N GLN A 29 28.20 2.53 -29.56
CA GLN A 29 28.38 3.73 -28.73
C GLN A 29 27.05 4.14 -28.04
N PRO A 30 27.10 4.74 -26.84
CA PRO A 30 25.90 5.15 -26.11
C PRO A 30 25.30 6.42 -26.71
N GLY A 31 24.11 6.31 -27.29
CA GLY A 31 23.32 7.45 -27.74
C GLY A 31 22.85 8.32 -26.59
N LEU A 32 22.77 9.63 -26.86
CA LEU A 32 22.27 10.70 -25.98
C LEU A 32 21.07 10.25 -25.11
N HIS A 33 21.21 10.38 -23.79
CA HIS A 33 20.13 10.18 -22.83
C HIS A 33 18.95 11.12 -23.13
N ARG A 34 17.93 10.61 -23.83
CA ARG A 34 16.59 11.21 -23.80
C ARG A 34 16.14 11.28 -22.33
N PRO A 35 15.63 12.41 -21.83
CA PRO A 35 15.09 12.47 -20.47
C PRO A 35 13.97 11.43 -20.36
N HIS A 36 14.17 10.44 -19.50
CA HIS A 36 13.22 9.38 -19.24
C HIS A 36 11.91 10.02 -18.72
N ILE A 37 10.89 10.10 -19.56
CA ILE A 37 9.56 10.55 -19.13
C ILE A 37 8.99 9.39 -18.29
N PRO A 38 8.64 9.61 -17.01
CA PRO A 38 8.00 8.57 -16.21
C PRO A 38 6.70 8.13 -16.87
N PRO A 39 6.37 6.83 -16.87
CA PRO A 39 5.09 6.35 -17.38
C PRO A 39 3.94 7.00 -16.61
N HIS A 40 2.77 7.16 -17.24
CA HIS A 40 1.59 7.69 -16.55
C HIS A 40 1.27 6.88 -15.28
N THR A 41 0.55 7.50 -14.35
CA THR A 41 0.11 6.90 -13.09
C THR A 41 -1.40 7.08 -12.89
N ALA A 42 -1.98 6.33 -11.97
CA ALA A 42 -3.39 6.52 -11.62
C ALA A 42 -3.65 7.93 -11.10
N GLY A 43 -4.81 8.49 -11.42
CA GLY A 43 -5.27 9.75 -10.84
C GLY A 43 -5.40 9.67 -9.31
N PRO A 44 -5.38 10.81 -8.61
CA PRO A 44 -5.54 10.81 -7.17
C PRO A 44 -6.97 10.40 -6.80
N LEU A 45 -7.14 9.70 -5.67
CA LEU A 45 -8.46 9.28 -5.19
C LEU A 45 -9.36 10.47 -4.82
N PHE A 46 -8.74 11.57 -4.38
CA PHE A 46 -9.39 12.85 -4.12
C PHE A 46 -8.71 13.94 -4.92
N GLU A 47 -9.50 14.88 -5.44
CA GLU A 47 -8.97 16.00 -6.22
C GLU A 47 -7.90 16.77 -5.44
N HIS A 48 -6.85 17.15 -6.16
CA HIS A 48 -5.69 17.88 -5.63
C HIS A 48 -4.92 17.18 -4.50
N GLN A 49 -5.17 15.90 -4.22
CA GLN A 49 -4.48 15.14 -3.17
C GLN A 49 -3.65 14.01 -3.79
N PRO A 50 -2.44 14.32 -4.30
CA PRO A 50 -1.57 13.32 -4.89
C PRO A 50 -1.23 12.19 -3.92
N PHE A 51 -1.09 12.47 -2.63
CA PHE A 51 -0.72 11.48 -1.62
C PHE A 51 -1.62 11.63 -0.40
N ILE A 52 -2.23 10.54 0.04
CA ILE A 52 -3.10 10.51 1.23
C ILE A 52 -2.62 9.47 2.23
N VAL A 53 -2.91 9.69 3.51
CA VAL A 53 -2.73 8.68 4.56
C VAL A 53 -4.10 8.31 5.11
N THR A 54 -4.37 7.02 5.20
CA THR A 54 -5.63 6.45 5.71
C THR A 54 -5.37 5.80 7.05
N TRP A 55 -6.24 6.06 8.02
CA TRP A 55 -6.24 5.47 9.34
C TRP A 55 -7.01 4.14 9.33
N ASN A 56 -6.38 3.08 9.83
CA ASN A 56 -7.00 1.77 10.01
C ASN A 56 -6.49 1.12 11.32
N ILE A 57 -6.56 1.87 12.41
CA ILE A 57 -6.17 1.44 13.77
C ILE A 57 -7.44 1.38 14.65
N PRO A 58 -7.56 0.39 15.55
CA PRO A 58 -8.72 0.27 16.44
C PRO A 58 -8.82 1.44 17.44
N SER A 59 -9.73 2.38 17.18
CA SER A 59 -10.02 3.51 18.07
C SER A 59 -10.99 3.16 19.21
N LEU A 60 -11.82 2.12 19.03
CA LEU A 60 -12.85 1.75 20.00
C LEU A 60 -12.31 1.37 21.37
N VAL A 61 -11.07 0.87 21.47
CA VAL A 61 -10.46 0.54 22.76
C VAL A 61 -10.10 1.82 23.52
N CYS A 62 -9.38 2.73 22.88
CA CYS A 62 -8.99 4.01 23.49
C CYS A 62 -10.19 4.87 23.87
N ASN A 63 -11.28 4.84 23.08
CA ASN A 63 -12.52 5.52 23.41
C ASN A 63 -13.14 5.02 24.73
N ARG A 64 -13.01 3.73 25.07
CA ARG A 64 -13.50 3.19 26.37
C ARG A 64 -12.71 3.71 27.56
N HIS A 65 -11.47 4.13 27.33
CA HIS A 65 -10.62 4.78 28.33
C HIS A 65 -10.76 6.31 28.32
N ASN A 66 -11.74 6.87 27.61
CA ASN A 66 -11.93 8.32 27.42
C ASN A 66 -10.71 9.03 26.79
N ILE A 67 -9.90 8.29 26.01
CA ILE A 67 -8.75 8.84 25.30
C ILE A 67 -9.13 9.13 23.86
N SER A 68 -9.19 10.41 23.52
CA SER A 68 -9.41 10.87 22.14
C SER A 68 -8.13 10.72 21.31
N LEU A 69 -8.27 10.11 20.13
CA LEU A 69 -7.20 10.01 19.13
C LEU A 69 -7.48 11.02 18.02
N ASP A 70 -6.60 12.01 17.85
CA ASP A 70 -6.74 12.99 16.77
C ASP A 70 -6.37 12.37 15.42
N THR A 71 -7.40 12.07 14.62
CA THR A 71 -7.26 11.55 13.26
C THR A 71 -7.48 12.63 12.19
N SER A 72 -7.46 13.91 12.53
CA SER A 72 -7.75 15.01 11.60
C SER A 72 -6.83 15.11 10.37
N PRO A 73 -5.55 14.68 10.38
CA PRO A 73 -4.71 14.68 9.17
C PRO A 73 -5.01 13.56 8.17
N PHE A 74 -5.78 12.54 8.58
CA PHE A 74 -6.06 11.36 7.76
C PHE A 74 -7.26 11.62 6.86
N LYS A 75 -7.21 11.16 5.60
CA LYS A 75 -8.30 11.37 4.63
C LYS A 75 -9.40 10.32 4.68
N GLY A 76 -9.10 9.18 5.28
CA GLY A 76 -10.07 8.14 5.56
C GLY A 76 -9.80 7.59 6.95
N VAL A 77 -10.86 7.48 7.75
CA VAL A 77 -10.81 6.89 9.09
C VAL A 77 -11.61 5.60 9.05
N ALA A 78 -10.95 4.50 9.36
CA ALA A 78 -11.51 3.17 9.46
C ALA A 78 -10.95 2.46 10.69
N THR A 79 -11.55 1.32 11.02
CA THR A 79 -11.12 0.42 12.07
C THR A 79 -11.06 -1.01 11.51
N PRO A 80 -10.08 -1.83 11.96
CA PRO A 80 -10.05 -3.25 11.64
C PRO A 80 -11.20 -4.06 12.25
N ALA A 81 -12.01 -3.45 13.12
CA ALA A 81 -13.18 -4.08 13.71
C ALA A 81 -14.21 -4.49 12.66
N LYS A 82 -15.13 -5.40 13.04
CA LYS A 82 -16.17 -5.94 12.15
C LYS A 82 -17.33 -4.95 12.00
N VAL A 83 -17.06 -3.77 11.47
CA VAL A 83 -18.02 -2.65 11.34
C VAL A 83 -18.23 -2.31 9.86
N PRO A 84 -19.47 -2.13 9.40
CA PRO A 84 -19.79 -1.78 8.01
C PRO A 84 -19.66 -0.27 7.73
N GLY A 85 -19.73 0.12 6.46
CA GLY A 85 -19.87 1.51 6.04
C GLY A 85 -18.60 2.36 6.18
N GLN A 86 -17.43 1.71 6.16
CA GLN A 86 -16.14 2.37 6.37
C GLN A 86 -15.49 2.80 5.05
N PHE A 87 -14.69 3.87 5.11
CA PHE A 87 -13.88 4.30 3.96
C PHE A 87 -12.92 3.21 3.49
N LEU A 88 -12.26 2.52 4.43
CA LEU A 88 -11.48 1.31 4.15
C LEU A 88 -12.22 0.11 4.73
N SER A 89 -12.65 -0.80 3.86
CA SER A 89 -13.22 -2.09 4.25
C SER A 89 -12.14 -3.17 4.18
N LEU A 90 -11.75 -3.68 5.35
CA LEU A 90 -10.74 -4.73 5.50
C LEU A 90 -11.42 -6.10 5.69
N PHE A 91 -11.18 -7.00 4.74
CA PHE A 91 -11.75 -8.33 4.71
C PHE A 91 -10.73 -9.39 5.15
N TYR A 92 -10.72 -9.68 6.46
CA TYR A 92 -9.99 -10.84 6.99
C TYR A 92 -10.58 -12.17 6.48
N THR A 93 -9.90 -13.28 6.77
CA THR A 93 -10.23 -14.65 6.31
C THR A 93 -11.70 -15.07 6.46
N ASN A 94 -12.41 -14.55 7.47
CA ASN A 94 -13.82 -14.87 7.75
C ASN A 94 -14.82 -13.77 7.34
N ARG A 95 -14.41 -12.83 6.48
CA ARG A 95 -15.22 -11.64 6.15
C ARG A 95 -15.56 -11.48 4.68
N LEU A 96 -15.09 -12.35 3.79
CA LEU A 96 -15.42 -12.29 2.37
C LEU A 96 -15.51 -13.69 1.79
N GLY A 97 -16.72 -14.18 1.56
CA GLY A 97 -16.94 -15.50 1.01
C GLY A 97 -16.42 -16.62 1.92
N LEU A 98 -16.21 -17.79 1.33
CA LEU A 98 -15.74 -19.00 2.00
C LEU A 98 -14.28 -19.25 1.60
N TYR A 99 -13.33 -18.53 2.23
CA TYR A 99 -11.90 -18.62 1.94
C TYR A 99 -11.31 -19.98 2.38
N PRO A 100 -10.89 -20.87 1.47
CA PRO A 100 -10.37 -22.18 1.84
C PRO A 100 -9.01 -22.01 2.51
N HIS A 101 -8.86 -22.47 3.75
CA HIS A 101 -7.59 -22.37 4.48
C HIS A 101 -7.45 -23.43 5.55
N VAL A 102 -6.25 -23.52 6.12
CA VAL A 102 -5.88 -24.47 7.17
C VAL A 102 -5.48 -23.69 8.41
N ASP A 103 -6.11 -24.00 9.54
CA ASP A 103 -5.52 -23.64 10.83
C ASP A 103 -4.32 -24.57 11.08
N ILE A 104 -3.12 -24.00 11.04
CA ILE A 104 -1.88 -24.77 11.14
C ILE A 104 -1.72 -25.44 12.52
N LYS A 105 -2.26 -24.84 13.59
CA LYS A 105 -2.14 -25.38 14.96
C LYS A 105 -3.09 -26.56 15.15
N SER A 106 -4.37 -26.36 14.84
CA SER A 106 -5.39 -27.42 15.01
C SER A 106 -5.45 -28.40 13.85
N ARG A 107 -4.77 -28.12 12.73
CA ARG A 107 -4.85 -28.83 11.44
C ARG A 107 -6.26 -28.87 10.85
N LYS A 108 -7.18 -28.03 11.35
CA LYS A 108 -8.55 -27.95 10.86
C LYS A 108 -8.58 -27.36 9.46
N LEU A 109 -9.29 -28.04 8.55
CA LEU A 109 -9.53 -27.59 7.18
C LEU A 109 -10.82 -26.77 7.12
N PHE A 110 -10.72 -25.52 6.70
CA PHE A 110 -11.88 -24.65 6.46
C PHE A 110 -12.21 -24.65 4.97
N TYR A 111 -13.48 -24.86 4.64
CA TYR A 111 -14.03 -24.79 3.28
C TYR A 111 -13.22 -25.61 2.24
N GLY A 112 -12.77 -26.81 2.64
CA GLY A 112 -11.97 -27.71 1.81
C GLY A 112 -10.44 -27.59 1.99
N GLY A 113 -9.96 -26.55 2.68
CA GLY A 113 -8.57 -26.34 3.09
C GLY A 113 -7.63 -25.86 1.99
N ILE A 114 -7.91 -26.19 0.73
CA ILE A 114 -7.10 -25.81 -0.46
C ILE A 114 -7.99 -25.22 -1.56
N PRO A 115 -7.47 -24.31 -2.41
CA PRO A 115 -8.26 -23.61 -3.43
C PRO A 115 -9.06 -24.52 -4.36
N GLN A 116 -8.49 -25.62 -4.82
CA GLN A 116 -9.12 -26.56 -5.76
C GLN A 116 -10.27 -27.38 -5.16
N ARG A 117 -10.51 -27.28 -3.85
CA ARG A 117 -11.62 -27.95 -3.15
C ARG A 117 -12.74 -27.00 -2.70
N VAL A 118 -12.64 -25.70 -3.02
CA VAL A 118 -13.66 -24.73 -2.61
C VAL A 118 -14.95 -24.93 -3.42
N ASN A 119 -16.10 -24.84 -2.74
CA ASN A 119 -17.37 -24.68 -3.43
C ASN A 119 -17.49 -23.24 -3.93
N MET A 120 -17.11 -23.02 -5.20
CA MET A 120 -17.06 -21.69 -5.81
C MET A 120 -18.40 -20.97 -5.76
N LYS A 121 -19.51 -21.65 -6.06
CA LYS A 121 -20.85 -21.04 -6.06
C LYS A 121 -21.22 -20.55 -4.66
N ALA A 122 -21.11 -21.42 -3.66
CA ALA A 122 -21.41 -21.06 -2.27
C ALA A 122 -20.53 -19.92 -1.77
N SER A 123 -19.24 -19.92 -2.14
CA SER A 123 -18.31 -18.86 -1.77
C SER A 123 -18.65 -17.52 -2.40
N MET A 124 -19.05 -17.50 -3.67
CA MET A 124 -19.49 -16.28 -4.37
C MET A 124 -20.82 -15.75 -3.83
N ASP A 125 -21.78 -16.62 -3.52
CA ASP A 125 -23.05 -16.21 -2.92
C ASP A 125 -22.82 -15.59 -1.53
N LYS A 126 -21.96 -16.22 -0.70
CA LYS A 126 -21.55 -15.65 0.58
C LYS A 126 -20.82 -14.32 0.43
N ALA A 127 -19.93 -14.20 -0.56
CA ALA A 127 -19.19 -12.95 -0.81
C ALA A 127 -20.12 -11.80 -1.20
N LYS A 128 -21.22 -12.05 -1.94
CA LYS A 128 -22.23 -11.02 -2.23
C LYS A 128 -22.88 -10.49 -0.95
N GLU A 129 -23.26 -11.38 -0.04
CA GLU A 129 -23.81 -10.98 1.26
C GLU A 129 -22.81 -10.16 2.07
N ASP A 130 -21.55 -10.62 2.12
CA ASP A 130 -20.49 -9.93 2.86
C ASP A 130 -20.23 -8.53 2.29
N ILE A 131 -20.14 -8.38 0.97
CA ILE A 131 -19.96 -7.08 0.31
C ILE A 131 -21.15 -6.16 0.62
N ASN A 132 -22.38 -6.67 0.61
CA ASN A 132 -23.56 -5.90 0.97
C ASN A 132 -23.56 -5.45 2.43
N TYR A 133 -23.07 -6.31 3.33
CA TYR A 133 -22.94 -5.97 4.75
C TYR A 133 -21.85 -4.91 4.96
N TYR A 134 -20.60 -5.17 4.58
CA TYR A 134 -19.47 -4.30 4.92
C TYR A 134 -19.47 -2.99 4.13
N ILE A 135 -19.94 -3.00 2.88
CA ILE A 135 -20.01 -1.82 2.02
C ILE A 135 -21.47 -1.63 1.61
N PRO A 136 -22.34 -1.10 2.47
CA PRO A 136 -23.77 -0.95 2.16
C PRO A 136 -24.00 0.08 1.04
N SER A 137 -23.19 1.14 1.00
CA SER A 137 -23.30 2.17 -0.03
C SER A 137 -22.78 1.69 -1.38
N LYS A 138 -23.56 1.93 -2.45
CA LYS A 138 -23.14 1.66 -3.83
C LYS A 138 -22.39 2.83 -4.49
N THR A 139 -22.47 4.02 -3.90
CA THR A 139 -21.94 5.27 -4.48
C THR A 139 -20.71 5.79 -3.76
N SER A 140 -20.51 5.39 -2.49
CA SER A 140 -19.34 5.80 -1.71
C SER A 140 -18.05 5.31 -2.37
N ARG A 141 -17.02 6.15 -2.28
CA ARG A 141 -15.65 5.82 -2.68
C ARG A 141 -14.85 5.37 -1.48
N GLY A 142 -13.93 4.44 -1.70
CA GLY A 142 -13.14 3.88 -0.61
C GLY A 142 -12.08 2.89 -1.06
N LEU A 143 -11.47 2.22 -0.09
CA LEU A 143 -10.49 1.16 -0.27
C LEU A 143 -11.13 -0.16 0.17
N ALA A 144 -11.00 -1.20 -0.64
CA ALA A 144 -11.46 -2.54 -0.31
C ALA A 144 -10.26 -3.49 -0.32
N VAL A 145 -9.84 -3.92 0.86
CA VAL A 145 -8.59 -4.67 1.05
C VAL A 145 -8.91 -6.07 1.51
N ILE A 146 -8.53 -7.07 0.71
CA ILE A 146 -8.70 -8.48 1.03
C ILE A 146 -7.42 -8.98 1.70
N ASP A 147 -7.56 -9.42 2.96
CA ASP A 147 -6.45 -9.83 3.80
C ASP A 147 -6.44 -11.35 3.97
N TRP A 148 -5.95 -12.02 2.92
CA TRP A 148 -5.83 -13.47 2.83
C TRP A 148 -4.37 -13.86 2.77
N GLU A 149 -3.82 -14.21 3.93
CA GLU A 149 -2.40 -14.50 4.06
C GLU A 149 -2.07 -15.99 4.07
N GLU A 150 -3.08 -16.87 4.13
CA GLU A 150 -2.86 -18.27 4.52
C GLU A 150 -2.08 -19.08 3.47
N TRP A 151 -2.38 -18.89 2.19
CA TRP A 151 -1.62 -19.44 1.06
C TRP A 151 -1.31 -18.37 0.03
N ARG A 152 -0.30 -18.63 -0.81
CA ARG A 152 0.11 -17.75 -1.92
C ARG A 152 -0.31 -18.38 -3.25
N PRO A 153 -0.74 -17.60 -4.26
CA PRO A 153 -1.33 -18.16 -5.48
C PRO A 153 -0.33 -18.90 -6.38
N LEU A 154 0.97 -18.69 -6.20
CA LEU A 154 2.02 -19.46 -6.87
C LEU A 154 2.47 -20.60 -5.96
N TRP A 155 2.47 -21.82 -6.49
CA TRP A 155 2.84 -23.05 -5.80
C TRP A 155 4.20 -22.91 -5.12
N ASP A 156 5.20 -22.47 -5.89
CA ASP A 156 6.59 -22.36 -5.43
C ASP A 156 6.77 -21.30 -4.34
N ARG A 157 5.79 -20.42 -4.13
CA ARG A 157 5.79 -19.44 -3.03
C ARG A 157 5.27 -19.99 -1.72
N ASN A 158 4.68 -21.18 -1.67
CA ASN A 158 4.13 -21.76 -0.44
C ASN A 158 5.20 -22.45 0.42
N TRP A 159 6.29 -21.75 0.73
CA TRP A 159 7.35 -22.18 1.64
C TRP A 159 7.03 -21.94 3.12
N GLY A 160 7.85 -22.48 4.00
CA GLY A 160 7.70 -22.39 5.45
C GLY A 160 6.45 -23.12 5.94
N ASN A 161 5.70 -22.48 6.82
CA ASN A 161 4.44 -23.04 7.34
C ASN A 161 3.35 -23.24 6.25
N LYS A 162 3.51 -22.65 5.07
CA LYS A 162 2.60 -22.80 3.93
C LYS A 162 2.85 -24.07 3.11
N ARG A 163 3.91 -24.85 3.40
CA ARG A 163 4.15 -26.14 2.72
C ARG A 163 2.99 -27.12 2.89
N ILE A 164 2.18 -26.97 3.94
CA ILE A 164 0.98 -27.77 4.15
C ILE A 164 0.00 -27.72 2.96
N TYR A 165 -0.10 -26.58 2.26
CA TYR A 165 -0.97 -26.45 1.09
C TYR A 165 -0.47 -27.29 -0.09
N GLN A 166 0.84 -27.41 -0.24
CA GLN A 166 1.45 -28.31 -1.23
C GLN A 166 1.15 -29.77 -0.85
N THR A 167 1.41 -30.16 0.39
CA THR A 167 1.15 -31.52 0.89
C THR A 167 -0.31 -31.94 0.72
N LEU A 168 -1.26 -31.09 1.11
CA LEU A 168 -2.69 -31.39 0.98
C LEU A 168 -3.13 -31.47 -0.48
N SER A 169 -2.54 -30.66 -1.36
CA SER A 169 -2.83 -30.69 -2.79
C SER A 169 -2.35 -31.99 -3.45
N VAL A 170 -1.13 -32.45 -3.12
CA VAL A 170 -0.61 -33.74 -3.61
C VAL A 170 -1.45 -34.90 -3.09
N ALA A 171 -1.77 -34.91 -1.79
CA ALA A 171 -2.63 -35.92 -1.20
C ALA A 171 -4.03 -35.95 -1.83
N HIS A 172 -4.58 -34.77 -2.18
CA HIS A 172 -5.84 -34.69 -2.91
C HIS A 172 -5.73 -35.30 -4.31
N ALA A 173 -4.68 -34.96 -5.07
CA ALA A 173 -4.47 -35.50 -6.42
C ALA A 173 -4.34 -37.04 -6.41
N MET A 174 -3.59 -37.61 -5.45
CA MET A 174 -3.44 -39.06 -5.28
C MET A 174 -4.75 -39.76 -4.89
N ARG A 175 -5.58 -39.13 -4.06
CA ARG A 175 -6.90 -39.68 -3.68
C ARG A 175 -7.89 -39.64 -4.83
N THR A 176 -7.81 -38.64 -5.70
CA THR A 176 -8.71 -38.52 -6.85
C THR A 176 -8.27 -39.39 -8.02
N ASN A 177 -6.98 -39.71 -8.12
CA ASN A 177 -6.49 -40.68 -9.09
C ASN A 177 -5.35 -41.53 -8.50
N HIS A 178 -5.70 -42.78 -8.14
CA HIS A 178 -4.78 -43.74 -7.53
C HIS A 178 -3.70 -44.29 -8.47
N THR A 179 -3.80 -44.03 -9.77
CA THR A 179 -2.79 -44.49 -10.75
C THR A 179 -1.60 -43.54 -10.90
N LEU A 180 -1.67 -42.34 -10.32
CA LEU A 180 -0.60 -41.35 -10.42
C LEU A 180 0.62 -41.77 -9.61
N THR A 181 1.80 -41.67 -10.22
CA THR A 181 3.06 -41.68 -9.47
C THR A 181 3.17 -40.44 -8.58
N ALA A 182 4.10 -40.46 -7.62
CA ALA A 182 4.32 -39.29 -6.75
C ALA A 182 4.68 -38.02 -7.53
N GLN A 183 5.51 -38.14 -8.58
CA GLN A 183 5.90 -37.02 -9.42
C GLN A 183 4.71 -36.47 -10.22
N GLN A 184 3.93 -37.36 -10.86
CA GLN A 184 2.73 -36.97 -11.61
C GLN A 184 1.67 -36.32 -10.70
N ALA A 185 1.50 -36.83 -9.49
CA ALA A 185 0.60 -36.25 -8.50
C ALA A 185 1.05 -34.85 -8.08
N MET A 186 2.36 -34.62 -7.93
CA MET A 186 2.91 -33.30 -7.60
C MET A 186 2.69 -32.29 -8.72
N GLU A 187 2.97 -32.66 -9.96
CA GLU A 187 2.76 -31.78 -11.14
C GLU A 187 1.28 -31.44 -11.30
N LYS A 188 0.40 -32.44 -11.20
CA LYS A 188 -1.06 -32.24 -11.25
C LYS A 188 -1.55 -31.36 -10.10
N ALA A 189 -1.04 -31.57 -8.89
CA ALA A 189 -1.38 -30.77 -7.73
C ALA A 189 -0.96 -29.30 -7.89
N LYS A 190 0.23 -29.03 -8.44
CA LYS A 190 0.70 -27.67 -8.76
C LYS A 190 -0.27 -27.00 -9.73
N GLN A 191 -0.57 -27.64 -10.86
CA GLN A 191 -1.48 -27.09 -11.86
C GLN A 191 -2.87 -26.78 -11.26
N GLN A 192 -3.48 -27.75 -10.58
CA GLN A 192 -4.82 -27.59 -10.00
C GLN A 192 -4.85 -26.50 -8.93
N PHE A 193 -3.80 -26.41 -8.10
CA PHE A 193 -3.71 -25.40 -7.05
C PHE A 193 -3.64 -23.98 -7.65
N GLU A 194 -2.74 -23.74 -8.60
CA GLU A 194 -2.54 -22.41 -9.19
C GLU A 194 -3.74 -21.97 -10.04
N GLU A 195 -4.34 -22.88 -10.82
CA GLU A 195 -5.57 -22.59 -11.58
C GLU A 195 -6.74 -22.24 -10.65
N ALA A 196 -6.92 -23.00 -9.58
CA ALA A 196 -7.99 -22.74 -8.62
C ALA A 196 -7.74 -21.48 -7.80
N ALA A 197 -6.50 -21.20 -7.39
CA ALA A 197 -6.10 -19.98 -6.71
C ALA A 197 -6.37 -18.74 -7.58
N LYS A 198 -5.95 -18.79 -8.85
CA LYS A 198 -6.24 -17.75 -9.85
C LYS A 198 -7.73 -17.49 -9.97
N ARG A 199 -8.51 -18.53 -10.28
CA ARG A 199 -9.97 -18.44 -10.46
C ARG A 199 -10.67 -17.87 -9.23
N PHE A 200 -10.24 -18.28 -8.04
CA PHE A 200 -10.85 -17.85 -6.79
C PHE A 200 -10.53 -16.38 -6.48
N MET A 201 -9.25 -16.00 -6.51
CA MET A 201 -8.82 -14.64 -6.21
C MET A 201 -9.31 -13.61 -7.25
N SER A 202 -9.23 -13.92 -8.54
CA SER A 202 -9.75 -13.02 -9.59
C SER A 202 -11.27 -12.91 -9.50
N GLY A 203 -11.98 -14.02 -9.30
CA GLY A 203 -13.43 -14.03 -9.15
C GLY A 203 -13.93 -13.14 -8.02
N MET A 204 -13.24 -13.13 -6.87
CA MET A 204 -13.59 -12.24 -5.75
C MET A 204 -13.37 -10.76 -6.09
N LEU A 205 -12.27 -10.43 -6.78
CA LEU A 205 -12.01 -9.06 -7.23
C LEU A 205 -13.03 -8.60 -8.27
N GLU A 206 -13.36 -9.44 -9.26
CA GLU A 206 -14.38 -9.11 -10.26
C GLU A 206 -15.76 -8.90 -9.63
N LEU A 207 -16.15 -9.77 -8.70
CA LEU A 207 -17.40 -9.62 -7.95
C LEU A 207 -17.42 -8.30 -7.16
N GLY A 208 -16.34 -8.01 -6.42
CA GLY A 208 -16.19 -6.77 -5.67
C GLY A 208 -16.30 -5.52 -6.54
N LYS A 209 -15.59 -5.49 -7.66
CA LYS A 209 -15.63 -4.38 -8.63
C LYS A 209 -17.02 -4.19 -9.24
N ALA A 210 -17.68 -5.28 -9.64
CA ALA A 210 -19.02 -5.23 -10.21
C ALA A 210 -20.04 -4.68 -9.19
N MET A 211 -19.94 -5.11 -7.93
CA MET A 211 -20.85 -4.68 -6.88
C MET A 211 -20.55 -3.27 -6.35
N ARG A 212 -19.27 -2.88 -6.26
CA ARG A 212 -18.78 -1.64 -5.67
C ARG A 212 -17.67 -1.03 -6.55
N PRO A 213 -18.02 -0.46 -7.72
CA PRO A 213 -17.06 0.06 -8.69
C PRO A 213 -16.29 1.30 -8.19
N ASN A 214 -16.82 1.98 -7.17
CA ASN A 214 -16.20 3.15 -6.54
C ASN A 214 -15.20 2.80 -5.43
N TYR A 215 -15.09 1.53 -5.04
CA TYR A 215 -14.07 1.04 -4.12
C TYR A 215 -12.87 0.52 -4.89
N LEU A 216 -11.68 0.78 -4.36
CA LEU A 216 -10.43 0.27 -4.90
C LEU A 216 -10.10 -1.09 -4.28
N TRP A 217 -10.37 -2.16 -5.01
CA TRP A 217 -10.17 -3.56 -4.67
C TRP A 217 -8.73 -4.03 -4.92
N GLY A 218 -8.18 -4.77 -3.95
CA GLY A 218 -6.89 -5.45 -4.06
C GLY A 218 -6.58 -6.30 -2.83
N PHE A 219 -5.55 -7.13 -2.93
CA PHE A 219 -5.09 -7.96 -1.83
C PHE A 219 -3.98 -7.28 -1.04
N TYR A 220 -4.08 -7.30 0.29
CA TYR A 220 -2.99 -6.96 1.19
C TYR A 220 -1.76 -7.85 0.91
N LEU A 221 -0.56 -7.30 1.11
CA LEU A 221 0.77 -7.86 0.79
C LEU A 221 1.17 -7.89 -0.68
N PHE A 222 0.26 -7.66 -1.63
CA PHE A 222 0.57 -7.86 -3.04
C PHE A 222 0.91 -6.55 -3.79
N PRO A 223 1.99 -6.54 -4.59
CA PRO A 223 3.03 -7.58 -4.68
C PRO A 223 3.96 -7.55 -3.47
N ASN A 224 4.63 -8.69 -3.23
CA ASN A 224 5.70 -8.78 -2.24
C ASN A 224 7.06 -8.84 -2.94
N CYS A 225 8.03 -8.12 -2.39
CA CYS A 225 9.41 -8.02 -2.87
C CYS A 225 10.34 -9.06 -2.21
N TYR A 226 9.95 -9.59 -1.04
CA TYR A 226 10.73 -10.51 -0.21
C TYR A 226 12.19 -10.07 0.01
N ASN A 227 12.43 -8.75 0.00
CA ASN A 227 13.74 -8.12 0.19
C ASN A 227 14.14 -8.06 1.67
N TYR A 228 14.09 -9.20 2.34
CA TYR A 228 14.68 -9.36 3.68
C TYR A 228 16.22 -9.41 3.58
N GLY A 229 16.91 -9.66 4.68
CA GLY A 229 18.39 -9.77 4.67
C GLY A 229 19.11 -8.43 4.82
N TRP A 230 18.47 -7.42 5.42
CA TRP A 230 19.09 -6.12 5.70
C TRP A 230 20.27 -6.18 6.68
N GLN A 231 20.53 -7.33 7.30
CA GLN A 231 21.75 -7.53 8.09
C GLN A 231 23.00 -7.69 7.20
N GLU A 232 22.83 -8.11 5.95
CA GLU A 232 23.96 -8.27 5.04
C GLU A 232 24.62 -6.91 4.71
N PRO A 233 25.96 -6.84 4.65
CA PRO A 233 26.68 -5.60 4.38
C PRO A 233 26.34 -4.96 3.02
N ASP A 234 26.08 -5.78 2.00
CA ASP A 234 25.81 -5.39 0.61
C ASP A 234 24.30 -5.23 0.31
N TYR A 235 23.46 -5.19 1.34
CA TYR A 235 22.01 -5.08 1.18
C TYR A 235 21.60 -3.85 0.35
N THR A 236 21.03 -4.10 -0.83
CA THR A 236 20.54 -3.05 -1.75
C THR A 236 19.05 -2.78 -1.63
N GLY A 237 18.33 -3.65 -0.92
CA GLY A 237 16.87 -3.69 -0.87
C GLY A 237 16.18 -4.17 -2.15
N GLN A 238 16.89 -4.47 -3.24
CA GLN A 238 16.26 -4.86 -4.50
C GLN A 238 15.49 -6.17 -4.39
N CYS A 239 14.33 -6.23 -5.06
CA CYS A 239 13.64 -7.51 -5.25
C CYS A 239 14.48 -8.38 -6.18
N SER A 240 14.65 -9.65 -5.85
CA SER A 240 15.43 -10.56 -6.69
C SER A 240 14.80 -10.72 -8.08
N ARG A 241 15.63 -11.12 -9.06
CA ARG A 241 15.15 -11.39 -10.43
C ARG A 241 14.04 -12.45 -10.43
N GLU A 242 14.18 -13.47 -9.58
CA GLU A 242 13.17 -14.52 -9.45
C GLU A 242 11.85 -14.01 -8.86
N VAL A 243 11.91 -13.17 -7.81
CA VAL A 243 10.70 -12.57 -7.23
C VAL A 243 9.97 -11.72 -8.26
N ARG A 244 10.70 -10.92 -9.05
CA ARG A 244 10.12 -10.11 -10.12
C ARG A 244 9.47 -10.99 -11.21
N ARG A 245 10.16 -12.04 -11.67
CA ARG A 245 9.65 -13.00 -12.66
C ARG A 245 8.34 -13.63 -12.20
N GLN A 246 8.30 -14.08 -10.94
CA GLN A 246 7.08 -14.61 -10.33
C GLN A 246 5.99 -13.54 -10.17
N ASN A 247 6.33 -12.29 -9.89
CA ASN A 247 5.33 -11.21 -9.91
C ASN A 247 4.80 -10.93 -11.34
N ASP A 248 5.58 -11.20 -12.38
CA ASP A 248 5.12 -11.09 -13.78
C ASP A 248 4.09 -12.19 -14.12
N GLU A 249 4.27 -13.42 -13.58
CA GLU A 249 3.29 -14.52 -13.72
C GLU A 249 1.91 -14.18 -13.10
N LEU A 250 1.89 -13.26 -12.13
CA LEU A 250 0.67 -12.77 -11.47
C LEU A 250 -0.02 -11.63 -12.22
N ILE A 251 0.26 -11.43 -13.52
CA ILE A 251 -0.40 -10.38 -14.32
C ILE A 251 -1.92 -10.39 -14.20
N TRP A 252 -2.53 -11.58 -14.14
CA TRP A 252 -3.96 -11.77 -13.96
C TRP A 252 -4.50 -11.14 -12.66
N LEU A 253 -3.68 -11.11 -11.59
CA LEU A 253 -4.04 -10.50 -10.31
C LEU A 253 -4.01 -8.98 -10.41
N TRP A 254 -3.02 -8.42 -11.11
CA TRP A 254 -2.87 -6.98 -11.32
C TRP A 254 -4.00 -6.43 -12.18
N GLU A 255 -4.41 -7.18 -13.21
CA GLU A 255 -5.53 -6.84 -14.10
C GLU A 255 -6.88 -6.89 -13.39
N SER A 256 -7.06 -7.89 -12.52
CA SER A 256 -8.27 -8.02 -11.71
C SER A 256 -8.35 -6.93 -10.63
N SER A 257 -7.22 -6.38 -10.20
CA SER A 257 -7.15 -5.37 -9.13
C SER A 257 -7.45 -3.95 -9.64
N THR A 258 -7.92 -3.09 -8.73
CA THR A 258 -8.08 -1.64 -8.95
C THR A 258 -7.16 -0.80 -8.07
N ALA A 259 -6.47 -1.40 -7.10
CA ALA A 259 -5.33 -0.85 -6.38
C ALA A 259 -4.39 -1.97 -5.91
N LEU A 260 -3.14 -1.63 -5.58
CA LEU A 260 -2.17 -2.55 -4.97
C LEU A 260 -1.84 -2.11 -3.54
N TYR A 261 -1.66 -3.10 -2.65
CA TYR A 261 -1.51 -2.91 -1.20
C TYR A 261 -0.26 -3.61 -0.65
N PRO A 262 0.96 -3.21 -1.07
CA PRO A 262 2.19 -3.79 -0.55
C PRO A 262 2.39 -3.41 0.93
N SER A 263 3.02 -4.28 1.71
CA SER A 263 3.38 -3.99 3.11
C SER A 263 4.84 -3.57 3.25
N VAL A 264 5.09 -2.51 4.02
CA VAL A 264 6.43 -2.01 4.37
C VAL A 264 6.66 -2.02 5.88
N TYR A 265 5.98 -2.94 6.58
CA TYR A 265 6.12 -3.06 8.02
C TYR A 265 7.59 -3.22 8.44
N MET A 266 7.99 -2.46 9.46
CA MET A 266 9.39 -2.33 9.87
C MET A 266 9.67 -3.17 11.11
N GLN A 267 10.87 -3.76 11.16
CA GLN A 267 11.43 -4.43 12.34
C GLN A 267 12.38 -3.50 13.09
N THR A 268 12.54 -3.70 14.40
CA THR A 268 13.39 -2.85 15.24
C THR A 268 14.85 -2.81 14.81
N SER A 269 15.35 -3.85 14.16
CA SER A 269 16.70 -3.86 13.59
C SER A 269 16.92 -2.86 12.44
N LEU A 270 15.83 -2.29 11.91
CA LEU A 270 15.83 -1.23 10.91
C LEU A 270 15.55 0.16 11.49
N ALA A 271 15.30 0.26 12.81
CA ALA A 271 15.03 1.54 13.47
C ALA A 271 16.17 2.52 13.21
N ASP A 272 15.82 3.71 12.72
CA ASP A 272 16.75 4.81 12.41
C ASP A 272 17.88 4.41 11.44
N ASN A 273 17.71 3.30 10.71
CA ASN A 273 18.72 2.74 9.84
C ASN A 273 18.45 3.13 8.37
N PRO A 274 19.42 3.68 7.63
CA PRO A 274 19.26 4.02 6.20
C PRO A 274 18.83 2.84 5.32
N LYS A 275 19.09 1.59 5.72
CA LYS A 275 18.61 0.39 5.02
C LYS A 275 17.08 0.26 5.02
N ALA A 276 16.39 0.90 5.97
CA ALA A 276 14.93 0.97 5.98
C ALA A 276 14.40 1.61 4.70
N ALA A 277 14.97 2.76 4.31
CA ALA A 277 14.59 3.44 3.07
C ALA A 277 14.85 2.55 1.83
N LEU A 278 15.93 1.76 1.82
CA LEU A 278 16.19 0.80 0.72
C LEU A 278 15.11 -0.30 0.66
N MET A 279 14.72 -0.87 1.80
CA MET A 279 13.66 -1.86 1.87
C MET A 279 12.33 -1.31 1.33
N VAL A 280 11.91 -0.15 1.85
CA VAL A 280 10.65 0.49 1.48
C VAL A 280 10.65 0.90 0.01
N ARG A 281 11.69 1.60 -0.45
CA ARG A 281 11.86 2.05 -1.84
C ARG A 281 11.58 0.94 -2.84
N ASN A 282 12.24 -0.19 -2.68
CA ASN A 282 12.17 -1.28 -3.64
C ASN A 282 10.83 -2.04 -3.56
N ARG A 283 10.20 -2.16 -2.39
CA ARG A 283 8.83 -2.70 -2.26
C ARG A 283 7.82 -1.83 -2.98
N VAL A 284 7.90 -0.51 -2.81
CA VAL A 284 7.00 0.43 -3.48
C VAL A 284 7.26 0.48 -4.99
N GLN A 285 8.53 0.47 -5.42
CA GLN A 285 8.88 0.42 -6.84
C GLN A 285 8.42 -0.87 -7.52
N GLU A 286 8.47 -2.02 -6.85
CA GLU A 286 7.95 -3.27 -7.40
C GLU A 286 6.42 -3.23 -7.52
N ALA A 287 5.71 -2.63 -6.55
CA ALA A 287 4.28 -2.39 -6.66
C ALA A 287 3.94 -1.44 -7.82
N LEU A 288 4.68 -0.34 -7.99
CA LEU A 288 4.49 0.58 -9.11
C LEU A 288 4.77 -0.12 -10.46
N ARG A 289 5.81 -0.95 -10.53
CA ARG A 289 6.12 -1.76 -11.73
C ARG A 289 4.98 -2.73 -12.04
N ALA A 290 4.55 -3.54 -11.08
CA ALA A 290 3.46 -4.49 -11.24
C ALA A 290 2.15 -3.80 -11.63
N SER A 291 1.85 -2.63 -11.05
CA SER A 291 0.66 -1.84 -11.36
C SER A 291 0.58 -1.40 -12.82
N ALA A 292 1.73 -1.28 -13.49
CA ALA A 292 1.86 -0.80 -14.85
C ALA A 292 2.13 -1.92 -15.87
N LEU A 293 2.15 -3.19 -15.46
CA LEU A 293 2.40 -4.32 -16.35
C LEU A 293 1.31 -4.50 -17.41
N SER A 294 0.05 -4.29 -17.05
CA SER A 294 -1.07 -4.42 -17.99
C SER A 294 -1.33 -3.11 -18.71
N VAL A 295 -1.03 -3.09 -20.01
CA VAL A 295 -1.30 -1.93 -20.89
C VAL A 295 -2.80 -1.67 -20.99
N ALA A 296 -3.62 -2.72 -21.11
CA ALA A 296 -5.06 -2.61 -21.29
C ALA A 296 -5.75 -1.94 -20.08
N SER A 297 -5.38 -2.37 -18.87
CA SER A 297 -6.03 -1.88 -17.65
C SER A 297 -5.38 -0.59 -17.10
N GLY A 298 -4.16 -0.28 -17.55
CA GLY A 298 -3.38 0.90 -17.16
C GLY A 298 -2.87 0.86 -15.70
N PRO A 299 -2.03 1.85 -15.32
CA PRO A 299 -1.42 1.92 -13.99
C PRO A 299 -2.47 2.00 -12.88
N LYS A 300 -2.30 1.19 -11.83
CA LYS A 300 -3.16 1.20 -10.64
C LYS A 300 -2.55 2.05 -9.51
N PRO A 301 -3.37 2.72 -8.67
CA PRO A 301 -2.87 3.38 -7.49
C PRO A 301 -2.29 2.36 -6.49
N VAL A 302 -1.20 2.77 -5.83
CA VAL A 302 -0.50 1.96 -4.82
C VAL A 302 -0.69 2.61 -3.46
N PHE A 303 -1.28 1.88 -2.50
CA PHE A 303 -1.46 2.31 -1.12
C PHE A 303 -0.65 1.41 -0.19
N VAL A 304 0.40 1.98 0.38
CA VAL A 304 1.41 1.22 1.12
C VAL A 304 0.95 0.97 2.54
N TYR A 305 0.86 -0.29 2.96
CA TYR A 305 0.52 -0.66 4.33
C TYR A 305 1.73 -0.49 5.26
N MET A 306 1.53 0.24 6.35
CA MET A 306 2.53 0.43 7.40
C MET A 306 1.91 0.36 8.80
N ARG A 307 2.75 0.23 9.82
CA ARG A 307 2.36 0.31 11.24
C ARG A 307 3.00 1.56 11.87
N PRO A 308 2.37 2.16 12.90
CA PRO A 308 3.00 3.23 13.68
C PRO A 308 4.07 2.69 14.66
N VAL A 309 4.14 1.37 14.82
CA VAL A 309 5.03 0.63 15.72
C VAL A 309 5.80 -0.44 14.96
N PHE A 310 6.90 -0.93 15.53
CA PHE A 310 7.67 -2.04 14.95
C PHE A 310 6.92 -3.37 15.07
N VAL A 311 7.11 -4.28 14.11
CA VAL A 311 6.39 -5.56 14.09
C VAL A 311 6.77 -6.52 15.21
N ASP A 312 8.03 -6.45 15.63
CA ASP A 312 8.68 -7.26 16.64
C ASP A 312 8.74 -6.58 18.02
N GLN A 313 8.37 -5.30 18.10
CA GLN A 313 8.16 -4.56 19.35
C GLN A 313 6.97 -3.60 19.20
N ASN A 314 5.76 -4.14 19.43
CA ASN A 314 4.51 -3.46 19.11
C ASN A 314 4.11 -2.31 20.05
N ARG A 315 4.94 -2.00 21.06
CA ARG A 315 4.81 -0.81 21.92
C ARG A 315 5.84 0.28 21.61
N ARG A 316 6.79 0.01 20.71
CA ARG A 316 7.81 0.97 20.30
C ARG A 316 7.35 1.68 19.02
N PHE A 317 7.03 2.96 19.14
CA PHE A 317 6.64 3.79 18.00
C PHE A 317 7.82 4.08 17.07
N LEU A 318 7.51 4.25 15.78
CA LEU A 318 8.47 4.67 14.77
C LEU A 318 8.96 6.09 15.08
N SER A 319 10.26 6.34 14.91
CA SER A 319 10.83 7.69 15.05
C SER A 319 10.45 8.57 13.85
N ARG A 320 10.82 9.85 13.92
CA ARG A 320 10.72 10.74 12.74
C ARG A 320 11.55 10.23 11.56
N GLU A 321 12.74 9.68 11.78
CA GLU A 321 13.59 9.13 10.71
C GLU A 321 12.99 7.85 10.10
N ASP A 322 12.32 7.04 10.91
CA ASP A 322 11.56 5.88 10.42
C ASP A 322 10.35 6.30 9.58
N LEU A 323 9.64 7.37 9.97
CA LEU A 323 8.54 7.94 9.20
C LEU A 323 9.01 8.52 7.85
N ILE A 324 10.21 9.10 7.82
CA ILE A 324 10.89 9.52 6.59
C ILE A 324 11.19 8.31 5.71
N SER A 325 11.75 7.25 6.29
CA SER A 325 12.10 6.01 5.58
C SER A 325 10.88 5.18 5.14
N THR A 326 9.68 5.47 5.64
CA THR A 326 8.43 4.78 5.30
C THR A 326 7.49 5.65 4.46
N ILE A 327 6.74 6.54 5.08
CA ILE A 327 5.76 7.41 4.43
C ILE A 327 6.48 8.38 3.48
N GLY A 328 7.60 8.98 3.93
CA GLY A 328 8.36 9.94 3.13
C GLY A 328 8.93 9.31 1.87
N GLU A 329 9.58 8.16 2.01
CA GLU A 329 10.11 7.38 0.89
C GLU A 329 8.99 6.94 -0.06
N SER A 330 7.86 6.45 0.46
CA SER A 330 6.70 6.05 -0.34
C SER A 330 6.15 7.21 -1.19
N ALA A 331 5.98 8.40 -0.60
CA ALA A 331 5.53 9.59 -1.31
C ALA A 331 6.55 10.03 -2.38
N ALA A 332 7.85 10.02 -2.04
CA ALA A 332 8.92 10.48 -2.93
C ALA A 332 9.10 9.60 -4.17
N VAL A 333 8.82 8.30 -4.08
CA VAL A 333 8.93 7.36 -5.21
C VAL A 333 7.64 7.20 -6.01
N GLY A 334 6.54 7.82 -5.59
CA GLY A 334 5.30 7.89 -6.38
C GLY A 334 4.17 6.96 -5.93
N ALA A 335 4.12 6.52 -4.67
CA ALA A 335 2.94 5.87 -4.12
C ALA A 335 1.73 6.82 -4.09
N SER A 336 0.52 6.27 -4.17
CA SER A 336 -0.75 7.03 -4.09
C SER A 336 -1.17 7.36 -2.67
N GLY A 337 -0.66 6.62 -1.70
CA GLY A 337 -0.87 6.90 -0.30
C GLY A 337 -0.27 5.83 0.59
N ALA A 338 -0.58 5.94 1.87
CA ALA A 338 -0.29 4.93 2.87
C ALA A 338 -1.56 4.55 3.65
N VAL A 339 -1.61 3.31 4.11
CA VAL A 339 -2.59 2.83 5.10
C VAL A 339 -1.84 2.57 6.39
N LEU A 340 -2.19 3.31 7.43
CA LEU A 340 -1.66 3.12 8.77
C LEU A 340 -2.54 2.11 9.49
N TRP A 341 -2.05 0.89 9.63
CA TRP A 341 -2.76 -0.22 10.27
C TRP A 341 -2.21 -0.47 11.68
N GLY A 342 -3.08 -0.93 12.58
CA GLY A 342 -2.70 -1.38 13.92
C GLY A 342 -3.56 -2.55 14.38
N ALA A 343 -2.95 -3.45 15.14
CA ALA A 343 -3.69 -4.57 15.73
C ALA A 343 -4.39 -4.10 17.02
N SER A 344 -5.47 -4.78 17.41
CA SER A 344 -6.11 -4.53 18.71
C SER A 344 -5.16 -4.74 19.88
N ALA A 345 -4.24 -5.71 19.77
CA ALA A 345 -3.23 -6.00 20.79
C ALA A 345 -2.10 -4.96 20.88
N ASP A 346 -2.06 -3.98 19.97
CA ASP A 346 -1.08 -2.88 20.04
C ASP A 346 -1.57 -1.75 20.95
N PHE A 347 -2.90 -1.66 21.16
CA PHE A 347 -3.60 -0.56 21.85
C PHE A 347 -4.77 -1.10 22.68
N ASP A 348 -4.48 -2.03 23.58
CA ASP A 348 -5.44 -2.82 24.36
C ASP A 348 -5.61 -2.36 25.82
N ASP A 349 -4.84 -1.36 26.26
CA ASP A 349 -4.89 -0.81 27.62
C ASP A 349 -4.80 0.73 27.62
N GLN A 350 -5.05 1.33 28.78
CA GLN A 350 -5.03 2.79 28.95
C GLN A 350 -3.64 3.38 28.60
N THR A 351 -2.56 2.78 29.09
CA THR A 351 -1.18 3.26 28.90
C THR A 351 -0.80 3.31 27.42
N SER A 352 -1.10 2.26 26.67
CA SER A 352 -0.81 2.19 25.23
C SER A 352 -1.67 3.15 24.41
N CYS A 353 -2.91 3.40 24.83
CA CYS A 353 -3.75 4.42 24.23
C CYS A 353 -3.26 5.85 24.52
N GLU A 354 -2.80 6.15 25.73
CA GLU A 354 -2.19 7.44 26.08
C GLU A 354 -0.90 7.66 25.29
N ALA A 355 -0.07 6.62 25.18
CA ALA A 355 1.16 6.66 24.40
C ALA A 355 0.88 6.87 22.89
N LEU A 356 -0.15 6.21 22.34
CA LEU A 356 -0.58 6.45 20.96
C LEU A 356 -1.07 7.89 20.79
N SER A 357 -1.93 8.39 21.68
CA SER A 357 -2.44 9.77 21.61
C SER A 357 -1.31 10.80 21.64
N PHE A 358 -0.34 10.62 22.54
CA PHE A 358 0.85 11.46 22.61
C PHE A 358 1.70 11.38 21.33
N TYR A 359 1.94 10.17 20.81
CA TYR A 359 2.70 9.96 19.57
C TYR A 359 2.04 10.60 18.34
N LEU A 360 0.69 10.54 18.26
CA LEU A 360 -0.07 11.23 17.22
C LEU A 360 0.23 12.72 17.25
N ASN A 361 0.05 13.36 18.40
CA ASN A 361 0.20 14.81 18.51
C ASN A 361 1.66 15.28 18.31
N SER A 362 2.60 14.59 18.95
CA SER A 362 4.01 15.00 18.99
C SER A 362 4.77 14.72 17.68
N THR A 363 4.43 13.64 16.98
CA THR A 363 5.29 13.10 15.91
C THR A 363 4.52 12.83 14.62
N LEU A 364 3.51 11.95 14.69
CA LEU A 364 2.91 11.38 13.48
C LEU A 364 2.01 12.38 12.74
N ASN A 365 1.12 13.09 13.43
CA ASN A 365 0.20 14.05 12.81
C ASN A 365 0.93 15.25 12.18
N PRO A 366 1.92 15.89 12.85
CA PRO A 366 2.74 16.92 12.21
C PRO A 366 3.45 16.40 10.95
N TYR A 367 3.98 15.17 11.00
CA TYR A 367 4.69 14.57 9.88
C TYR A 367 3.77 14.25 8.69
N ILE A 368 2.60 13.64 8.93
CA ILE A 368 1.59 13.37 7.89
C ILE A 368 1.14 14.67 7.22
N THR A 369 0.87 15.70 8.03
CA THR A 369 0.49 17.03 7.52
C THR A 369 1.59 17.61 6.63
N ASN A 370 2.85 17.48 7.03
CA ASN A 370 4.00 17.96 6.27
C ASN A 370 4.09 17.30 4.89
N VAL A 371 4.15 15.96 4.85
CA VAL A 371 4.38 15.21 3.61
C VAL A 371 3.21 15.31 2.63
N THR A 372 1.96 15.29 3.13
CA THR A 372 0.76 15.40 2.27
C THR A 372 0.64 16.80 1.66
N ALA A 373 0.88 17.85 2.45
CA ALA A 373 0.88 19.23 1.97
C ALA A 373 2.04 19.49 0.99
N ALA A 374 3.23 18.96 1.25
CA ALA A 374 4.37 19.07 0.34
C ALA A 374 4.12 18.36 -1.01
N ALA A 375 3.47 17.19 -0.98
CA ALA A 375 3.08 16.48 -2.19
C ALA A 375 2.06 17.28 -3.01
N GLN A 376 1.03 17.85 -2.36
CA GLN A 376 0.04 18.72 -3.00
C GLN A 376 0.68 19.99 -3.60
N LEU A 377 1.56 20.65 -2.84
CA LEU A 377 2.29 21.82 -3.31
C LEU A 377 3.13 21.49 -4.55
N CYS A 378 3.86 20.37 -4.51
CA CYS A 378 4.69 19.95 -5.63
C CYS A 378 3.85 19.61 -6.87
N SER A 379 2.75 18.87 -6.71
CA SER A 379 1.81 18.58 -7.81
C SER A 379 1.30 19.88 -8.46
N SER A 380 0.82 20.83 -7.66
CA SER A 380 0.25 22.09 -8.14
C SER A 380 1.29 22.97 -8.85
N PHE A 381 2.41 23.25 -8.18
CA PHE A 381 3.43 24.17 -8.71
C PHE A 381 4.29 23.52 -9.79
N LEU A 382 4.82 22.32 -9.57
CA LEU A 382 5.75 21.69 -10.50
C LEU A 382 5.03 20.98 -11.65
N CYS A 383 3.93 20.26 -11.35
CA CYS A 383 3.25 19.38 -12.30
C CYS A 383 1.91 19.91 -12.81
N ARG A 384 1.60 21.19 -12.53
CA ARG A 384 0.38 21.88 -12.98
C ARG A 384 -0.92 21.20 -12.50
N GLY A 385 -0.87 20.46 -11.39
CA GLY A 385 -2.00 19.68 -10.88
C GLY A 385 -2.30 18.39 -11.66
N ASN A 386 -1.63 18.15 -12.79
CA ASN A 386 -1.90 17.04 -13.71
C ASN A 386 -1.01 15.81 -13.47
N GLY A 387 -0.22 15.80 -12.41
CA GLY A 387 0.67 14.70 -12.09
C GLY A 387 1.20 14.76 -10.67
N ARG A 388 1.74 13.64 -10.20
CA ARG A 388 2.45 13.56 -8.94
C ARG A 388 3.93 13.89 -9.13
N CYS A 389 4.57 14.40 -8.09
CA CYS A 389 6.01 14.53 -8.08
C CYS A 389 6.68 13.20 -7.75
N VAL A 390 7.70 12.84 -8.53
CA VAL A 390 8.54 11.67 -8.29
C VAL A 390 10.01 12.08 -8.28
N ARG A 391 10.78 11.50 -7.36
CA ARG A 391 12.21 11.83 -7.20
C ARG A 391 12.99 11.51 -8.48
N LYS A 392 13.80 12.45 -8.96
CA LYS A 392 14.58 12.28 -10.19
C LYS A 392 15.63 11.19 -10.07
N ASN A 393 16.42 11.22 -8.99
CA ASN A 393 17.40 10.20 -8.69
C ASN A 393 16.83 9.26 -7.64
N SER A 394 16.43 8.06 -8.08
CA SER A 394 15.86 7.03 -7.20
C SER A 394 16.79 6.66 -6.02
N LYS A 395 18.10 6.85 -6.14
CA LYS A 395 19.09 6.56 -5.08
C LYS A 395 19.32 7.72 -4.09
N SER A 396 18.89 8.94 -4.41
CA SER A 396 19.08 10.12 -3.54
C SER A 396 18.11 10.11 -2.34
N ASN A 397 18.45 10.83 -1.27
CA ASN A 397 17.61 10.97 -0.08
C ASN A 397 16.80 12.28 -0.12
N HIS A 398 16.12 12.52 -1.23
CA HIS A 398 15.22 13.67 -1.37
C HIS A 398 13.79 13.26 -1.07
N TYR A 399 13.13 13.99 -0.18
CA TYR A 399 11.76 13.74 0.25
C TYR A 399 10.88 14.96 -0.01
N LEU A 400 9.57 14.72 -0.12
CA LEU A 400 8.58 15.78 -0.25
C LEU A 400 8.24 16.29 1.15
N HIS A 401 8.99 17.27 1.63
CA HIS A 401 8.71 17.97 2.89
C HIS A 401 8.58 19.48 2.66
N LEU A 402 7.76 20.13 3.47
CA LEU A 402 7.68 21.58 3.57
C LEU A 402 8.97 22.13 4.18
N ASN A 403 9.45 23.26 3.68
CA ASN A 403 10.57 23.99 4.28
C ASN A 403 10.11 24.66 5.58
N SER A 404 10.76 24.34 6.71
CA SER A 404 10.43 24.87 8.03
C SER A 404 10.69 26.37 8.20
N GLU A 405 11.50 26.97 7.32
CA GLU A 405 11.74 28.42 7.34
C GLU A 405 10.58 29.21 6.70
N THR A 406 9.83 28.58 5.79
CA THR A 406 8.78 29.25 5.00
C THR A 406 7.37 28.74 5.33
N PHE A 407 7.28 27.60 6.00
CA PHE A 407 6.03 27.00 6.47
C PHE A 407 6.06 26.67 7.95
N ARG A 408 4.91 26.84 8.60
CA ARG A 408 4.66 26.42 9.97
C ARG A 408 3.40 25.57 10.03
N ILE A 409 3.50 24.41 10.67
CA ILE A 409 2.35 23.56 10.96
C ILE A 409 1.84 23.93 12.35
N VAL A 410 0.55 24.26 12.45
CA VAL A 410 -0.10 24.62 13.72
C VAL A 410 -1.33 23.76 13.94
N HIS A 411 -1.63 23.47 15.20
CA HIS A 411 -2.84 22.75 15.59
C HIS A 411 -3.82 23.75 16.21
N VAL A 412 -4.94 24.01 15.55
CA VAL A 412 -5.95 25.00 15.98
C VAL A 412 -7.33 24.39 15.79
N GLY A 413 -8.16 24.41 16.85
CA GLY A 413 -9.52 23.90 16.80
C GLY A 413 -9.63 22.40 16.44
N GLY A 414 -8.71 21.57 16.97
CA GLY A 414 -8.70 20.13 16.72
C GLY A 414 -8.27 19.74 15.31
N ARG A 415 -7.56 20.63 14.59
CA ARG A 415 -7.12 20.41 13.21
C ARG A 415 -5.74 20.96 12.96
N TYR A 416 -4.98 20.27 12.11
CA TYR A 416 -3.70 20.74 11.62
C TYR A 416 -3.87 21.68 10.42
N LEU A 417 -3.23 22.84 10.51
CA LEU A 417 -3.20 23.87 9.47
C LEU A 417 -1.75 24.13 9.06
N VAL A 418 -1.54 24.33 7.76
CA VAL A 418 -0.25 24.73 7.21
C VAL A 418 -0.30 26.23 6.91
N LEU A 419 0.49 27.00 7.64
CA LEU A 419 0.68 28.43 7.43
C LEU A 419 1.96 28.67 6.65
N GLY A 420 1.97 29.65 5.75
CA GLY A 420 3.13 30.00 4.94
C GLY A 420 2.86 29.91 3.44
N ARG A 421 3.89 30.24 2.65
CA ARG A 421 3.85 30.19 1.18
C ARG A 421 5.22 29.77 0.66
N PRO A 422 5.29 29.06 -0.49
CA PRO A 422 6.57 28.68 -1.04
C PRO A 422 7.32 29.91 -1.55
N THR A 423 8.62 29.95 -1.33
CA THR A 423 9.51 30.91 -1.99
C THR A 423 9.93 30.41 -3.36
N LEU A 424 10.50 31.29 -4.18
CA LEU A 424 11.11 30.86 -5.45
C LEU A 424 12.27 29.87 -5.21
N ALA A 425 12.99 29.99 -4.09
CA ALA A 425 14.05 29.06 -3.70
C ALA A 425 13.48 27.66 -3.42
N ASP A 426 12.38 27.57 -2.69
CA ASP A 426 11.68 26.29 -2.43
C ASP A 426 11.28 25.61 -3.75
N LEU A 427 10.66 26.37 -4.66
CA LEU A 427 10.23 25.86 -5.97
C LEU A 427 11.41 25.43 -6.86
N LYS A 428 12.54 26.17 -6.81
CA LYS A 428 13.78 25.79 -7.50
C LYS A 428 14.33 24.47 -6.96
N ILE A 429 14.32 24.26 -5.64
CA ILE A 429 14.72 23.01 -5.01
C ILE A 429 13.83 21.85 -5.45
N LEU A 430 12.50 22.05 -5.46
CA LEU A 430 11.56 21.04 -5.96
C LEU A 430 11.86 20.65 -7.41
N ARG A 431 12.00 21.63 -8.31
CA ARG A 431 12.34 21.37 -9.72
C ARG A 431 13.68 20.65 -9.89
N ARG A 432 14.67 20.95 -9.04
CA ARG A 432 15.99 20.28 -9.09
C ARG A 432 15.88 18.81 -8.67
N ARG A 433 15.09 18.50 -7.64
CA ARG A 433 15.03 17.17 -7.00
C ARG A 433 13.95 16.24 -7.57
N PHE A 434 12.87 16.78 -8.11
CA PHE A 434 11.69 16.03 -8.55
C PHE A 434 11.36 16.26 -10.02
N SER A 435 10.71 15.26 -10.62
CA SER A 435 10.08 15.29 -11.93
C SER A 435 8.58 15.03 -11.77
N CYS A 436 7.84 15.10 -12.87
CA CYS A 436 6.41 14.85 -12.89
C CYS A 436 6.11 13.48 -13.50
N GLN A 437 5.27 12.72 -12.81
CA GLN A 437 4.62 11.52 -13.33
C GLN A 437 3.15 11.84 -13.54
N CYS A 438 2.72 11.91 -14.80
CA CYS A 438 1.40 12.44 -15.17
C CYS A 438 0.29 11.45 -14.86
N TYR A 439 -0.88 11.96 -14.49
CA TYR A 439 -2.05 11.12 -14.30
C TYR A 439 -2.55 10.58 -15.65
N LYS A 440 -3.15 9.39 -15.63
CA LYS A 440 -3.73 8.73 -16.81
C LYS A 440 -4.71 9.69 -17.50
N GLY A 441 -4.54 9.87 -18.81
CA GLY A 441 -5.37 10.77 -19.62
C GLY A 441 -5.01 12.26 -19.54
N LEU A 442 -4.05 12.66 -18.70
CA LEU A 442 -3.61 14.06 -18.57
C LEU A 442 -2.17 14.24 -19.03
N SER A 443 -1.86 15.41 -19.60
CA SER A 443 -0.48 15.80 -19.93
C SER A 443 0.10 16.72 -18.86
N CYS A 444 1.36 16.47 -18.51
CA CYS A 444 2.09 17.29 -17.56
C CYS A 444 3.58 17.31 -17.93
N THR A 445 4.25 18.41 -17.60
CA THR A 445 5.72 18.52 -17.66
C THR A 445 6.18 19.38 -16.50
N PRO A 446 7.39 19.16 -15.94
CA PRO A 446 7.91 20.01 -14.88
C PRO A 446 8.01 21.48 -15.34
N ARG A 447 7.27 22.40 -14.70
CA ARG A 447 7.34 23.85 -14.98
C ARG A 447 8.78 24.34 -14.94
N THR A 448 9.21 25.07 -15.97
CA THR A 448 10.50 25.78 -16.05
C THR A 448 10.68 26.78 -14.92
N TYR A 449 11.91 27.22 -14.66
CA TYR A 449 12.17 28.25 -13.65
C TYR A 449 11.36 29.53 -13.93
N ARG A 450 11.24 29.94 -15.19
CA ARG A 450 10.42 31.09 -15.60
C ARG A 450 8.93 30.87 -15.31
N GLU A 451 8.40 29.69 -15.62
CA GLU A 451 7.00 29.34 -15.33
C GLU A 451 6.72 29.23 -13.83
N LEU A 452 7.69 28.78 -13.02
CA LEU A 452 7.58 28.74 -11.57
C LEU A 452 7.52 30.16 -10.97
N THR A 453 8.37 31.08 -11.44
CA THR A 453 8.30 32.49 -11.04
C THR A 453 6.93 33.08 -11.36
N LYS A 454 6.41 32.86 -12.59
CA LYS A 454 5.08 33.32 -12.97
C LYS A 454 3.96 32.73 -12.10
N ALA A 455 4.03 31.41 -11.83
CA ALA A 455 3.06 30.72 -10.98
C ALA A 455 3.06 31.27 -9.56
N LEU A 456 4.24 31.56 -9.01
CA LEU A 456 4.38 32.17 -7.69
C LEU A 456 3.78 33.56 -7.66
N THR A 457 4.10 34.43 -8.63
CA THR A 457 3.51 35.78 -8.71
C THR A 457 1.99 35.74 -8.82
N PHE A 458 1.43 34.82 -9.61
CA PHE A 458 -0.01 34.65 -9.72
C PHE A 458 -0.66 34.19 -8.40
N SER A 459 -0.04 33.23 -7.72
CA SER A 459 -0.50 32.76 -6.40
C SER A 459 -0.46 33.86 -5.34
N VAL A 460 0.48 34.81 -5.42
CA VAL A 460 0.55 35.96 -4.50
C VAL A 460 -0.61 36.93 -4.75
N LYS A 461 -0.99 37.15 -6.01
CA LYS A 461 -2.09 38.04 -6.41
C LYS A 461 -3.48 37.52 -6.02
N GLN A 462 -3.65 36.21 -5.85
CA GLN A 462 -4.94 35.60 -5.48
C GLN A 462 -5.20 35.54 -3.95
N GLY A 463 -4.40 36.21 -3.12
CA GLY A 463 -4.53 36.18 -1.65
C GLY A 463 -3.89 34.94 -1.01
N PRO A 464 -4.13 34.66 0.29
CA PRO A 464 -3.52 33.52 0.98
C PRO A 464 -3.81 32.20 0.26
N PHE A 465 -2.74 31.60 -0.28
CA PHE A 465 -2.72 30.22 -0.71
C PHE A 465 -2.91 29.33 0.51
N SER A 466 -4.16 29.07 0.87
CA SER A 466 -4.43 28.05 1.85
C SER A 466 -4.32 26.69 1.15
N LEU A 467 -3.24 25.95 1.44
CA LEU A 467 -3.18 24.51 1.19
C LEU A 467 -4.41 23.79 1.78
N SER A 468 -5.09 24.40 2.75
CA SER A 468 -6.34 23.92 3.32
C SER A 468 -7.59 24.14 2.46
N LYS A 469 -7.61 24.91 1.35
CA LYS A 469 -8.85 25.06 0.55
C LYS A 469 -9.33 23.71 -0.04
N GLY A 470 -8.40 22.83 -0.45
CA GLY A 470 -8.72 21.45 -0.82
C GLY A 470 -9.06 20.53 0.38
N MET A 471 -8.78 20.97 1.60
CA MET A 471 -9.15 20.29 2.85
C MET A 471 -10.52 20.78 3.37
N LEU A 472 -10.86 22.06 3.10
CA LEU A 472 -12.13 22.73 3.45
C LEU A 472 -13.25 22.39 2.46
N ALA A 473 -12.98 22.33 1.14
CA ALA A 473 -14.00 21.96 0.14
C ALA A 473 -14.57 20.53 0.34
N ASN A 474 -13.81 19.66 1.02
CA ASN A 474 -14.25 18.30 1.36
C ASN A 474 -15.18 18.26 2.60
N ILE A 475 -15.27 19.35 3.37
CA ILE A 475 -16.19 19.44 4.50
C ILE A 475 -17.62 19.66 4.00
N GLU A 476 -17.82 20.46 2.94
CA GLU A 476 -19.15 20.56 2.32
C GLU A 476 -19.63 19.18 1.85
N GLN A 477 -18.77 18.38 1.19
CA GLN A 477 -19.16 17.04 0.75
C GLN A 477 -19.38 16.03 1.90
N ALA A 478 -18.68 16.17 3.03
CA ALA A 478 -18.82 15.28 4.19
C ALA A 478 -20.00 15.68 5.09
N SER A 479 -20.17 16.98 5.38
CA SER A 479 -21.32 17.50 6.14
C SER A 479 -22.64 17.34 5.38
N ILE A 480 -22.67 17.51 4.05
CA ILE A 480 -23.88 17.22 3.25
C ILE A 480 -24.28 15.73 3.36
N ASN A 481 -23.32 14.81 3.54
CA ASN A 481 -23.60 13.40 3.75
C ASN A 481 -23.99 13.06 5.20
N GLU A 482 -23.65 13.92 6.17
CA GLU A 482 -24.01 13.77 7.57
C GLU A 482 -25.41 14.37 7.85
N GLU A 483 -25.73 15.53 7.26
CA GLU A 483 -27.07 16.14 7.30
C GLU A 483 -28.13 15.27 6.60
N ARG A 484 -27.77 14.59 5.51
CA ARG A 484 -28.66 13.59 4.87
C ARG A 484 -28.89 12.34 5.72
N LYS A 485 -28.05 12.07 6.73
CA LYS A 485 -28.25 10.97 7.70
C LYS A 485 -29.07 11.39 8.92
N THR A 486 -29.15 12.68 9.24
CA THR A 486 -29.85 13.19 10.43
C THR A 486 -31.20 13.85 10.13
N GLY A 487 -31.61 13.99 8.87
CA GLY A 487 -32.90 14.58 8.51
C GLY A 487 -34.10 13.63 8.61
N MET A 488 -34.66 13.43 9.81
CA MET A 488 -36.13 13.42 10.02
C MET A 488 -36.51 13.44 11.52
N PHE A 489 -36.51 14.61 12.14
CA PHE A 489 -37.45 14.96 13.22
C PHE A 489 -37.61 16.48 13.24
N SER A 490 -38.62 16.98 12.53
CA SER A 490 -39.11 18.35 12.70
C SER A 490 -40.37 18.26 13.54
N PHE A 491 -40.33 18.78 14.76
CA PHE A 491 -41.51 19.03 15.57
C PHE A 491 -42.22 20.29 15.04
N LYS A 492 -43.46 20.12 14.59
CA LYS A 492 -44.56 21.04 14.86
C LYS A 492 -45.84 20.23 14.95
#